data_AF-X1KQS3-F1
#
_entry.id   AF-X1KQS3-F1
#
_cell.length_a   1.000
_cell.length_b   1.000
_cell.length_c   1.000
_cell.angle_alpha   90.00
_cell.angle_beta   90.00
_cell.angle_gamma   90.00
#
_symmetry.space_group_name_H-M   'P 1'
#
loop_
_entity.id
_entity.type
_entity.pdbx_description
1 polymer ?
#
loop_
_entity_poly.entity_id
_entity_poly.type
_entity_poly.pdbx_seq_one_letter_code
_entity_poly.pdbx_strand_id
1 'polypeptide(L)'
;MALKLRQPYLRRNLLLADTGVMPFPINIEDPIVDFYIDLYATNNGRYNCRNPMKKVLNKIEIVDGSDVLFSLDSEEILALDFYHYKESLHMGIDERANIVQHCDFNIPLGLGRVDPTVAFDPGRFSNPQLVLDWDLDNVTPWAEGGFVDGTLHATIMADVIDEAPVKPSGYL
;
A
#
# COMPACT_ATOMS: atom_id res chain seq x y z
N MET A 1 26.38 9.20 -0.44
CA MET A 1 26.50 7.83 0.11
C MET A 1 25.11 7.23 0.00
N ALA A 2 24.94 6.12 -0.72
CA ALA A 2 23.61 5.52 -0.87
C ALA A 2 23.17 4.89 0.45
N LEU A 3 21.95 5.17 0.87
CA LEU A 3 21.31 4.54 2.01
C LEU A 3 21.20 3.02 1.78
N LYS A 4 21.59 2.22 2.78
CA LYS A 4 21.31 0.79 2.76
C LYS A 4 19.91 0.55 3.30
N LEU A 5 19.04 0.04 2.44
CA LEU A 5 17.67 -0.31 2.78
C LEU A 5 17.53 -1.84 2.80
N ARG A 6 16.75 -2.35 3.75
CA ARG A 6 16.21 -3.71 3.73
C ARG A 6 14.71 -3.65 3.46
N GLN A 7 14.16 -4.68 2.84
CA GLN A 7 12.73 -4.75 2.51
C GLN A 7 12.05 -5.96 3.17
N PRO A 8 11.75 -5.92 4.49
CA PRO A 8 10.94 -6.93 5.13
C PRO A 8 9.50 -6.95 4.61
N TYR A 9 8.93 -8.15 4.52
CA TYR A 9 7.50 -8.35 4.26
C TYR A 9 6.74 -8.27 5.57
N LEU A 10 5.75 -7.37 5.65
CA LEU A 10 4.73 -7.43 6.71
C LEU A 10 3.77 -8.58 6.39
N ARG A 11 3.34 -8.66 5.14
CA ARG A 11 2.50 -9.74 4.60
C ARG A 11 2.90 -10.01 3.16
N ARG A 12 2.83 -11.27 2.75
CA ARG A 12 3.18 -11.69 1.39
C ARG A 12 2.07 -12.57 0.84
N ASN A 13 1.54 -12.21 -0.33
CA ASN A 13 0.51 -12.98 -1.03
C ASN A 13 -0.64 -13.38 -0.10
N LEU A 14 -1.12 -12.42 0.70
CA LEU A 14 -2.24 -12.64 1.60
C LEU A 14 -3.53 -12.64 0.78
N LEU A 15 -4.26 -13.75 0.77
CA LEU A 15 -5.61 -13.79 0.24
C LEU A 15 -6.53 -12.94 1.12
N LEU A 16 -7.17 -11.95 0.51
CA LEU A 16 -8.17 -11.10 1.14
C LEU A 16 -9.58 -11.61 0.82
N ALA A 17 -10.54 -11.29 1.69
CA ALA A 17 -11.96 -11.42 1.36
C ALA A 17 -12.35 -10.39 0.29
N ASP A 18 -13.55 -10.51 -0.28
CA ASP A 18 -13.97 -9.61 -1.37
C ASP A 18 -14.22 -8.17 -0.91
N THR A 19 -14.57 -8.00 0.36
CA THR A 19 -14.71 -6.69 1.02
C THR A 19 -14.22 -6.83 2.47
N GLY A 20 -13.62 -5.77 3.01
CA GLY A 20 -13.22 -5.78 4.39
C GLY A 20 -12.30 -4.63 4.81
N VAL A 21 -12.12 -4.56 6.12
CA VAL A 21 -11.13 -3.70 6.77
C VAL A 21 -10.25 -4.59 7.61
N MET A 22 -8.93 -4.53 7.39
CA MET A 22 -7.97 -5.36 8.12
C MET A 22 -6.80 -4.54 8.65
N PRO A 23 -6.58 -4.54 9.97
CA PRO A 23 -5.37 -3.98 10.56
C PRO A 23 -4.20 -4.98 10.47
N PHE A 24 -3.04 -4.47 10.08
CA PHE A 24 -1.76 -5.17 10.03
C PHE A 24 -0.81 -4.56 11.07
N PRO A 25 -0.41 -5.30 12.11
CA PRO A 25 0.51 -4.76 13.11
C PRO A 25 1.89 -4.52 12.50
N ILE A 26 2.46 -3.33 12.76
CA ILE A 26 3.80 -2.94 12.31
C ILE A 26 4.80 -3.43 13.37
N ASN A 27 5.26 -4.68 13.22
CA ASN A 27 6.21 -5.33 14.14
C ASN A 27 7.68 -5.07 13.77
N ILE A 28 7.99 -3.89 13.26
CA ILE A 28 9.34 -3.49 12.85
C ILE A 28 9.81 -2.42 13.85
N GLU A 29 11.00 -2.59 14.41
CA GLU A 29 11.56 -1.62 15.38
C GLU A 29 12.39 -0.53 14.71
N ASP A 30 12.96 -0.85 13.55
CA ASP A 30 13.85 0.05 12.81
C ASP A 30 13.07 1.10 12.01
N PRO A 31 13.67 2.27 11.72
CA PRO A 31 13.02 3.33 10.97
C PRO A 31 12.59 2.91 9.55
N ILE A 32 11.35 3.25 9.19
CA ILE A 32 10.70 2.95 7.91
C ILE A 32 10.66 4.22 7.06
N VAL A 33 11.12 4.14 5.82
CA VAL A 33 11.10 5.27 4.87
C VAL A 33 9.86 5.22 4.00
N ASP A 34 9.51 4.03 3.53
CA ASP A 34 8.40 3.83 2.61
C ASP A 34 7.65 2.53 2.96
N PHE A 35 6.33 2.51 2.75
CA PHE A 35 5.59 1.24 2.61
C PHE A 35 5.28 1.00 1.13
N TYR A 36 5.44 -0.24 0.70
CA TYR A 36 5.05 -0.70 -0.63
C TYR A 36 3.90 -1.71 -0.48
N ILE A 37 2.79 -1.45 -1.15
CA ILE A 37 1.60 -2.29 -1.13
C ILE A 37 1.25 -2.66 -2.57
N ASP A 38 1.38 -3.93 -2.92
CA ASP A 38 0.88 -4.48 -4.19
C ASP A 38 -0.46 -5.18 -3.93
N LEU A 39 -1.50 -4.68 -4.58
CA LEU A 39 -2.83 -5.24 -4.58
C LEU A 39 -3.13 -5.84 -5.95
N TYR A 40 -3.51 -7.12 -5.99
CA TYR A 40 -3.81 -7.78 -7.27
C TYR A 40 -4.97 -8.74 -7.18
N ALA A 41 -5.71 -8.84 -8.29
CA ALA A 41 -6.82 -9.77 -8.46
C ALA A 41 -6.95 -10.15 -9.94
N THR A 42 -7.72 -11.21 -10.19
CA THR A 42 -7.92 -11.72 -11.55
C THR A 42 -9.11 -11.04 -12.19
N ASN A 43 -8.92 -10.44 -13.37
CA ASN A 43 -10.02 -9.96 -14.19
C ASN A 43 -10.93 -11.13 -14.55
N ASN A 44 -12.25 -10.93 -14.44
CA ASN A 44 -13.19 -11.91 -14.94
C ASN A 44 -13.05 -12.08 -16.46
N GLY A 45 -13.67 -13.12 -17.03
CA GLY A 45 -13.67 -13.43 -18.46
C GLY A 45 -14.35 -12.37 -19.34
N ARG A 46 -14.81 -11.26 -18.76
CA ARG A 46 -15.45 -10.12 -19.42
C ARG A 46 -14.61 -8.87 -19.13
N TYR A 47 -14.43 -8.02 -20.14
CA TYR A 47 -13.54 -6.87 -20.08
C TYR A 47 -13.86 -5.94 -18.90
N ASN A 48 -12.87 -5.64 -18.04
CA ASN A 48 -12.98 -4.67 -16.94
C ASN A 48 -12.78 -3.23 -17.42
N CYS A 49 -13.49 -2.85 -18.49
CA CYS A 49 -13.36 -1.53 -19.07
C CYS A 49 -13.66 -0.43 -18.06
N ARG A 50 -12.75 0.55 -17.92
CA ARG A 50 -12.87 1.71 -16.99
C ARG A 50 -12.93 1.35 -15.50
N ASN A 51 -12.51 0.15 -15.15
CA ASN A 51 -12.49 -0.33 -13.78
C ASN A 51 -11.08 -0.77 -13.38
N PRO A 52 -10.17 0.21 -13.19
CA PRO A 52 -8.82 -0.09 -12.77
C PRO A 52 -8.81 -0.61 -11.33
N MET A 53 -7.82 -1.44 -11.02
CA MET A 53 -7.62 -2.06 -9.70
C MET A 53 -7.57 -1.03 -8.57
N LYS A 54 -7.09 0.20 -8.85
CA LYS A 54 -7.04 1.26 -7.84
C LYS A 54 -8.36 1.56 -7.13
N LYS A 55 -9.51 1.32 -7.79
CA LYS A 55 -10.85 1.55 -7.21
C LYS A 55 -11.22 0.54 -6.11
N VAL A 56 -10.56 -0.61 -6.08
CA VAL A 56 -10.82 -1.66 -5.08
C VAL A 56 -10.38 -1.18 -3.70
N LEU A 57 -9.29 -0.42 -3.63
CA LEU A 57 -8.80 0.14 -2.39
C LEU A 57 -9.56 1.43 -2.05
N ASN A 58 -10.31 1.40 -0.94
CA ASN A 58 -11.00 2.58 -0.43
C ASN A 58 -10.01 3.52 0.25
N LYS A 59 -9.18 2.97 1.13
CA LYS A 59 -8.36 3.77 2.04
C LYS A 59 -7.21 2.97 2.61
N ILE A 60 -6.09 3.67 2.85
CA ILE A 60 -4.98 3.15 3.66
C ILE A 60 -4.74 4.10 4.82
N GLU A 61 -4.63 3.53 6.02
CA GLU A 61 -4.39 4.28 7.24
C GLU A 61 -3.21 3.72 8.02
N ILE A 62 -2.45 4.59 8.68
CA ILE A 62 -1.51 4.22 9.73
C ILE A 62 -2.09 4.75 11.03
N VAL A 63 -2.34 3.86 11.99
CA VAL A 63 -2.99 4.18 13.26
C VAL A 63 -2.13 3.70 14.44
N ASP A 64 -2.15 4.42 15.55
CA ASP A 64 -1.62 3.99 16.84
C ASP A 64 -2.75 3.98 17.87
N GLY A 65 -3.35 2.80 18.10
CA GLY A 65 -4.51 2.69 18.98
C GLY A 65 -5.72 3.46 18.44
N SER A 66 -6.07 4.59 19.07
CA SER A 66 -7.15 5.49 18.64
C SER A 66 -6.70 6.63 17.73
N ASP A 67 -5.40 6.85 17.63
CA ASP A 67 -4.84 8.01 16.93
C ASP A 67 -4.55 7.64 15.48
N VAL A 68 -5.11 8.41 14.55
CA VAL A 68 -4.86 8.26 13.11
C VAL A 68 -3.68 9.14 12.73
N LEU A 69 -2.58 8.52 12.34
CA LEU A 69 -1.34 9.20 11.97
C LEU A 69 -1.35 9.57 10.48
N PHE A 70 -1.80 8.65 9.65
CA PHE A 70 -1.90 8.80 8.21
C PHE A 70 -3.21 8.20 7.73
N SER A 71 -3.89 8.84 6.79
CA SER A 71 -5.15 8.34 6.22
C SER A 71 -5.35 9.02 4.88
N LEU A 72 -5.30 8.24 3.81
CA LEU A 72 -5.53 8.72 2.44
C LEU A 72 -6.30 7.65 1.65
N ASP A 73 -7.08 8.11 0.68
CA ASP A 73 -7.71 7.22 -0.30
C ASP A 73 -6.71 6.75 -1.39
N SER A 74 -7.14 5.82 -2.24
CA SER A 74 -6.30 5.26 -3.28
C SER A 74 -5.82 6.27 -4.33
N GLU A 75 -6.63 7.28 -4.66
CA GLU A 75 -6.25 8.30 -5.65
C GLU A 75 -5.29 9.33 -5.05
N GLU A 76 -5.51 9.71 -3.80
CA GLU A 76 -4.64 10.58 -3.01
C GLU A 76 -3.25 9.95 -2.81
N ILE A 77 -3.18 8.65 -2.51
CA ILE A 77 -1.91 7.93 -2.35
C ILE A 77 -1.16 7.86 -3.68
N LEU A 78 -1.84 7.53 -4.77
CA LEU A 78 -1.21 7.53 -6.09
C LEU A 78 -0.72 8.95 -6.46
N ALA A 79 -1.50 9.99 -6.17
CA ALA A 79 -1.08 11.37 -6.40
C ALA A 79 0.15 11.76 -5.56
N LEU A 80 0.20 11.33 -4.29
CA LEU A 80 1.33 11.54 -3.39
C LEU A 80 2.57 10.83 -3.91
N ASP A 81 2.44 9.57 -4.33
CA ASP A 81 3.50 8.75 -4.92
C ASP A 81 4.06 9.40 -6.21
N PHE A 82 3.19 9.78 -7.15
CA PHE A 82 3.58 10.53 -8.36
C PHE A 82 4.34 11.82 -8.02
N TYR A 83 3.88 12.54 -7.00
CA TYR A 83 4.53 13.78 -6.59
C TYR A 83 5.87 13.50 -5.90
N HIS A 84 5.97 12.45 -5.08
CA HIS A 84 7.14 12.19 -4.25
C HIS A 84 8.28 11.60 -5.05
N TYR A 85 8.04 10.50 -5.79
CA TYR A 85 9.09 9.78 -6.51
C TYR A 85 9.26 10.25 -7.96
N LYS A 86 8.33 11.06 -8.48
CA LYS A 86 8.34 11.56 -9.87
C LYS A 86 8.31 10.43 -10.91
N GLU A 87 7.81 9.27 -10.52
CA GLU A 87 7.68 8.07 -11.35
C GLU A 87 6.23 7.60 -11.35
N SER A 88 5.82 6.91 -12.41
CA SER A 88 4.54 6.22 -12.44
C SER A 88 4.70 4.79 -12.00
N LEU A 89 4.16 4.45 -10.83
CA LEU A 89 3.99 3.05 -10.47
C LEU A 89 2.87 2.38 -11.27
N HIS A 90 2.73 1.08 -11.09
CA HIS A 90 1.73 0.26 -11.76
C HIS A 90 0.32 0.70 -11.33
N MET A 91 -0.36 1.53 -12.13
CA MET A 91 -1.71 2.06 -11.83
C MET A 91 -2.86 1.02 -11.94
N GLY A 92 -2.51 -0.23 -12.23
CA GLY A 92 -3.45 -1.30 -12.51
C GLY A 92 -4.43 -0.97 -13.60
N ILE A 93 -3.92 -0.75 -14.82
CA ILE A 93 -4.71 -0.52 -16.02
C ILE A 93 -4.43 -1.66 -17.00
N ASP A 94 -5.13 -2.78 -16.83
CA ASP A 94 -5.17 -3.88 -17.79
C ASP A 94 -6.60 -4.42 -17.85
N GLU A 95 -7.23 -4.35 -19.02
CA GLU A 95 -8.64 -4.73 -19.22
C GLU A 95 -8.79 -6.12 -19.83
N ARG A 96 -7.67 -6.84 -20.04
CA ARG A 96 -7.70 -8.18 -20.65
C ARG A 96 -8.36 -9.19 -19.71
N ALA A 97 -9.26 -9.98 -20.30
CA ALA A 97 -9.96 -11.06 -19.62
C ALA A 97 -9.00 -12.13 -19.08
N ASN A 98 -9.28 -12.66 -17.89
CA ASN A 98 -8.50 -13.71 -17.21
C ASN A 98 -7.01 -13.38 -16.96
N ILE A 99 -6.66 -12.09 -16.94
CA ILE A 99 -5.34 -11.62 -16.57
C ILE A 99 -5.37 -11.13 -15.12
N VAL A 100 -4.27 -11.34 -14.40
CA VAL A 100 -4.05 -10.75 -13.08
C VAL A 100 -3.66 -9.30 -13.27
N GLN A 101 -4.44 -8.39 -12.70
CA GLN A 101 -4.17 -6.97 -12.70
C GLN A 101 -3.54 -6.61 -11.35
N HIS A 102 -2.49 -5.79 -11.39
CA HIS A 102 -1.73 -5.36 -10.21
C HIS A 102 -1.93 -3.88 -9.99
N CYS A 103 -1.91 -3.38 -8.76
CA CYS A 103 -1.82 -1.97 -8.46
C CYS A 103 -0.86 -1.76 -7.30
N ASP A 104 0.16 -0.97 -7.55
CA ASP A 104 1.18 -0.67 -6.57
C ASP A 104 0.89 0.68 -5.92
N PHE A 105 0.92 0.72 -4.59
CA PHE A 105 0.77 1.92 -3.79
C PHE A 105 2.01 2.07 -2.91
N ASN A 106 2.71 3.19 -3.06
CA ASN A 106 3.80 3.56 -2.17
C ASN A 106 3.37 4.67 -1.23
N ILE A 107 3.68 4.51 0.05
CA ILE A 107 3.44 5.52 1.07
C ILE A 107 4.81 6.09 1.47
N PRO A 108 5.16 7.31 1.02
CA PRO A 108 6.38 7.96 1.44
C PRO A 108 6.23 8.53 2.85
N LEU A 109 7.04 8.03 3.78
CA LEU A 109 7.11 8.41 5.20
C LEU A 109 8.43 9.15 5.52
N GLY A 110 9.14 9.58 4.49
CA GLY A 110 10.41 10.27 4.59
C GLY A 110 10.60 11.34 3.54
N LEU A 111 11.77 11.99 3.54
CA LEU A 111 12.20 12.89 2.47
C LEU A 111 12.87 12.10 1.34
N GLY A 112 12.16 11.08 0.87
CA GLY A 112 12.61 10.09 -0.09
C GLY A 112 13.73 9.19 0.44
N ARG A 113 14.30 8.37 -0.44
CA ARG A 113 15.39 7.41 -0.12
C ARG A 113 16.78 8.08 0.02
N VAL A 114 16.80 9.38 0.30
CA VAL A 114 18.00 10.24 0.21
C VAL A 114 18.46 10.71 1.58
N ASP A 115 17.53 11.00 2.51
CA ASP A 115 17.84 11.52 3.83
C ASP A 115 17.41 10.54 4.95
N PRO A 116 18.34 9.93 5.69
CA PRO A 116 18.02 8.99 6.76
C PRO A 116 17.50 9.64 8.04
N THR A 117 17.50 10.98 8.11
CA THR A 117 17.09 11.72 9.31
C THR A 117 15.59 11.93 9.38
N VAL A 118 14.86 11.74 8.28
CA VAL A 118 13.40 11.90 8.20
C VAL A 118 12.80 10.57 7.74
N ALA A 119 12.31 9.80 8.70
CA ALA A 119 11.68 8.50 8.51
C ALA A 119 10.67 8.24 9.65
N PHE A 120 9.72 7.35 9.41
CA PHE A 120 8.81 6.84 10.43
C PHE A 120 9.57 6.00 11.45
N ASP A 121 9.40 6.30 12.74
CA ASP A 121 10.02 5.57 13.85
C ASP A 121 8.92 4.81 14.61
N PRO A 122 8.71 3.52 14.33
CA PRO A 122 7.66 2.73 14.98
C PRO A 122 7.83 2.66 16.51
N GLY A 123 9.07 2.77 17.01
CA GLY A 123 9.38 2.69 18.44
C GLY A 123 8.88 3.88 19.26
N ARG A 124 8.38 4.95 18.62
CA ARG A 124 7.72 6.08 19.29
C ARG A 124 6.25 5.83 19.60
N PHE A 125 5.67 4.82 18.97
CA PHE A 125 4.25 4.50 19.03
C PHE A 125 4.03 3.27 19.92
N SER A 126 2.86 3.18 20.54
CA SER A 126 2.57 2.09 21.48
C SER A 126 2.11 0.81 20.77
N ASN A 127 1.35 0.96 19.69
CA ASN A 127 0.77 -0.10 18.88
C ASN A 127 0.49 0.41 17.44
N PRO A 128 1.54 0.68 16.64
CA PRO A 128 1.38 1.12 15.27
C PRO A 128 0.82 -0.01 14.38
N GLN A 129 -0.22 0.30 13.59
CA GLN A 129 -0.90 -0.61 12.68
C GLN A 129 -1.13 0.06 11.33
N LEU A 130 -0.91 -0.69 10.25
CA LEU A 130 -1.31 -0.32 8.90
C LEU A 130 -2.68 -0.94 8.63
N VAL A 131 -3.69 -0.13 8.36
CA VAL A 131 -5.06 -0.58 8.09
C VAL A 131 -5.35 -0.43 6.60
N LEU A 132 -5.81 -1.51 5.98
CA LEU A 132 -6.33 -1.49 4.62
C LEU A 132 -7.85 -1.64 4.66
N ASP A 133 -8.55 -0.79 3.90
CA ASP A 133 -9.98 -0.86 3.63
C ASP A 133 -10.18 -1.06 2.13
N TRP A 134 -10.87 -2.12 1.75
CA TRP A 134 -11.08 -2.49 0.35
C TRP A 134 -12.46 -3.06 0.11
N ASP A 135 -12.89 -2.94 -1.15
CA ASP A 135 -14.14 -3.51 -1.65
C ASP A 135 -14.04 -3.80 -3.15
N LEU A 136 -14.18 -5.07 -3.55
CA LEU A 136 -14.22 -5.46 -4.95
C LEU A 136 -15.47 -4.93 -5.67
N ASP A 137 -16.58 -4.69 -4.95
CA ASP A 137 -17.83 -4.19 -5.54
C ASP A 137 -17.75 -2.71 -5.96
N ASN A 138 -16.71 -1.98 -5.54
CA ASN A 138 -16.44 -0.63 -6.05
C ASN A 138 -16.16 -0.62 -7.56
N VAL A 139 -15.72 -1.76 -8.08
CA VAL A 139 -15.55 -1.97 -9.51
C VAL A 139 -16.93 -2.23 -10.11
N THR A 140 -17.39 -1.28 -10.92
CA THR A 140 -18.68 -1.31 -11.61
C THR A 140 -18.45 -1.54 -13.11
N PRO A 141 -18.13 -2.79 -13.52
CA PRO A 141 -17.94 -3.14 -14.92
C PRO A 141 -19.22 -2.88 -15.74
N TRP A 142 -19.03 -2.64 -17.03
CA TRP A 142 -20.15 -2.45 -17.97
C TRP A 142 -21.04 -3.70 -18.09
N ALA A 143 -20.53 -4.87 -17.74
CA ALA A 143 -21.26 -6.13 -17.70
C ALA A 143 -21.07 -6.79 -16.33
N GLU A 144 -21.98 -7.67 -15.92
CA GLU A 144 -21.88 -8.43 -14.67
C GLU A 144 -20.51 -9.11 -14.50
N GLY A 145 -19.90 -8.96 -13.32
CA GLY A 145 -18.63 -9.55 -12.94
C GLY A 145 -17.43 -8.63 -13.22
N GLY A 146 -16.80 -8.13 -12.15
CA GLY A 146 -15.61 -7.29 -12.18
C GLY A 146 -14.34 -8.12 -12.07
N PHE A 147 -13.72 -8.09 -10.90
CA PHE A 147 -12.73 -9.09 -10.54
C PHE A 147 -13.39 -10.40 -10.13
N VAL A 148 -12.65 -11.51 -10.20
CA VAL A 148 -13.13 -12.82 -9.75
C VAL A 148 -13.07 -12.87 -8.22
N ASP A 149 -14.19 -13.22 -7.59
CA ASP A 149 -14.31 -13.43 -6.14
C ASP A 149 -13.23 -14.39 -5.63
N GLY A 150 -12.68 -14.09 -4.45
CA GLY A 150 -11.64 -14.90 -3.82
C GLY A 150 -10.31 -14.93 -4.58
N THR A 151 -10.08 -13.98 -5.49
CA THR A 151 -8.77 -13.82 -6.17
C THR A 151 -7.99 -12.59 -5.72
N LEU A 152 -8.54 -11.76 -4.83
CA LEU A 152 -7.88 -10.57 -4.31
C LEU A 152 -6.77 -10.94 -3.33
N HIS A 153 -5.57 -10.44 -3.60
CA HIS A 153 -4.41 -10.63 -2.75
C HIS A 153 -3.70 -9.30 -2.49
N ALA A 154 -3.06 -9.23 -1.32
CA ALA A 154 -2.19 -8.12 -0.97
C ALA A 154 -0.80 -8.61 -0.56
N THR A 155 0.22 -7.88 -1.01
CA THR A 155 1.59 -7.98 -0.51
C THR A 155 2.00 -6.63 0.05
N ILE A 156 2.45 -6.62 1.30
CA ILE A 156 2.83 -5.42 2.05
C ILE A 156 4.29 -5.56 2.46
N MET A 157 5.10 -4.62 2.01
CA MET A 157 6.52 -4.51 2.28
C MET A 157 6.82 -3.16 2.92
N ALA A 158 7.86 -3.10 3.74
CA ALA A 158 8.37 -1.85 4.31
C ALA A 158 9.83 -1.67 3.91
N ASP A 159 10.19 -0.48 3.49
CA ASP A 159 11.57 -0.09 3.22
C ASP A 159 12.18 0.46 4.51
N VAL A 160 13.08 -0.31 5.09
CA VAL A 160 13.66 -0.06 6.41
C VAL A 160 15.13 0.31 6.27
N ILE A 161 15.57 1.31 7.04
CA ILE A 161 16.98 1.74 7.04
C ILE A 161 17.79 0.81 7.95
N ASP A 162 18.81 0.14 7.40
CA ASP A 162 19.60 -0.86 8.14
C ASP A 162 20.70 -0.23 9.02
N GLU A 163 21.16 0.97 8.67
CA GLU A 163 22.20 1.75 9.38
C GLU A 163 21.67 3.15 9.75
N ALA A 164 20.48 3.22 10.36
CA ALA A 164 19.81 4.48 10.66
C ALA A 164 20.48 5.27 11.80
N PRO A 165 20.39 6.61 11.82
CA PRO A 165 20.65 7.38 13.03
C PRO A 165 19.65 7.00 14.15
N VAL A 166 20.12 6.99 15.40
CA VAL A 166 19.43 6.43 16.59
C VAL A 166 17.98 6.91 16.77
N LYS A 167 17.61 8.10 16.27
CA LYS A 167 16.24 8.65 16.29
C LYS A 167 16.03 9.60 15.11
N PRO A 168 15.31 9.20 14.04
CA PRO A 168 14.94 10.15 12.99
C PRO A 168 14.01 11.24 13.53
N SER A 169 14.07 12.47 13.02
CA SER A 169 13.15 13.55 13.38
C SER A 169 11.83 13.51 12.59
N GLY A 170 11.55 12.40 11.90
CA GLY A 170 10.28 12.16 11.24
C GLY A 170 9.11 12.01 12.22
N TYR A 171 7.93 12.41 11.77
CA TYR A 171 6.67 12.30 12.52
C TYR A 171 5.64 11.44 11.76
N LEU A 172 5.81 11.30 10.45
CA LEU A 172 5.02 10.52 9.51
C LEU A 172 5.97 9.94 8.48
#